data_AF-A0A2V9ZT80-F1
#
_entry.id   AF-A0A2V9ZT80-F1
#
_cell.length_a   1.000
_cell.length_b   1.000
_cell.length_c   1.000
_cell.angle_alpha   90.00
_cell.angle_beta   90.00
_cell.angle_gamma   90.00
#
_symmetry.space_group_name_H-M   'P 1'
#
loop_
_entity.id
_entity.type
_entity.pdbx_description
1 polymer ?
#
loop_
_entity_poly.entity_id
_entity_poly.type
_entity_poly.pdbx_seq_one_letter_code
_entity_poly.pdbx_strand_id
1 'polypeptide(L)'
;MTSPSETLSTRSWLEIGDYQYPAGWSASHPGERSLGYCRELEAGRILFFPEVPFDLPADDRAFLISQKQTGSRFHKNISYRPQHDLLRGASADNPADQERLHRIMGEYSRQITNFITSFLAPYAGKLDLDFASFRPLEEQGRDLPRHKRNDLLHVDAFPTRPTRGGRILRVFNFHELAPRFASDAG
;
A
#
# COMPACT_ATOMS: atom_id res chain seq x y z
N MET A 1 -34.19 -30.12 12.97
CA MET A 1 -32.71 -30.15 12.92
C MET A 1 -32.31 -29.70 11.54
N THR A 2 -31.97 -28.42 11.39
CA THR A 2 -31.57 -27.83 10.11
C THR A 2 -30.28 -27.09 10.38
N SER A 3 -29.17 -27.64 9.87
CA SER A 3 -27.86 -27.03 9.95
C SER A 3 -27.88 -25.67 9.24
N PRO A 4 -27.30 -24.61 9.82
CA PRO A 4 -27.14 -23.37 9.07
C PRO A 4 -26.03 -23.58 8.04
N SER A 5 -26.39 -23.42 6.76
CA SER A 5 -25.44 -23.33 5.66
C SER A 5 -24.43 -22.22 5.94
N GLU A 6 -23.16 -22.59 6.09
CA GLU A 6 -22.05 -21.66 5.98
C GLU A 6 -22.03 -21.11 4.55
N THR A 7 -22.56 -19.90 4.39
CA THR A 7 -22.27 -19.08 3.21
C THR A 7 -20.78 -18.76 3.22
N LEU A 8 -20.00 -19.51 2.45
CA LEU A 8 -18.63 -19.16 2.11
C LEU A 8 -18.64 -17.81 1.41
N SER A 9 -18.37 -16.75 2.18
CA SER A 9 -18.22 -15.40 1.66
C SER A 9 -17.08 -15.38 0.66
N THR A 10 -17.40 -15.22 -0.62
CA THR A 10 -16.52 -15.10 -1.79
C THR A 10 -15.77 -13.77 -1.84
N ARG A 11 -15.52 -13.12 -0.69
CA ARG A 11 -14.78 -11.87 -0.67
C ARG A 11 -13.30 -12.15 -0.89
N SER A 12 -12.74 -11.55 -1.94
CA SER A 12 -11.32 -11.58 -2.29
C SER A 12 -10.41 -10.89 -1.24
N TRP A 13 -11.02 -10.25 -0.25
CA TRP A 13 -10.35 -9.55 0.84
C TRP A 13 -10.90 -9.95 2.21
N LEU A 14 -10.03 -9.89 3.21
CA LEU A 14 -10.30 -10.10 4.62
C LEU A 14 -10.16 -8.77 5.35
N GLU A 15 -11.24 -8.31 5.96
CA GLU A 15 -11.22 -7.10 6.79
C GLU A 15 -10.56 -7.40 8.15
N ILE A 16 -9.62 -6.53 8.54
CA ILE A 16 -8.82 -6.68 9.76
C ILE A 16 -9.39 -5.76 10.84
N GLY A 17 -10.05 -6.36 11.83
CA GLY A 17 -10.63 -5.65 12.98
C GLY A 17 -9.85 -5.82 14.29
N ASP A 18 -8.83 -6.67 14.31
CA ASP A 18 -8.07 -7.03 15.51
C ASP A 18 -6.66 -6.40 15.59
N TYR A 19 -6.42 -5.39 14.76
CA TYR A 19 -5.22 -4.56 14.78
C TYR A 19 -5.59 -3.09 14.53
N GLN A 20 -5.25 -2.19 15.44
CA GLN A 20 -5.59 -0.77 15.37
C GLN A 20 -4.39 0.10 15.76
N TYR A 21 -4.08 1.13 14.98
CA TYR A 21 -3.05 2.10 15.36
C TYR A 21 -3.63 3.14 16.34
N PRO A 22 -2.90 3.58 17.38
CA PRO A 22 -1.54 3.17 17.76
C PRO A 22 -1.48 1.94 18.69
N ALA A 23 -2.62 1.39 19.10
CA ALA A 23 -2.70 0.33 20.12
C ALA A 23 -2.08 -1.02 19.72
N GLY A 24 -1.99 -1.31 18.42
CA GLY A 24 -1.56 -2.59 17.87
C GLY A 24 -2.66 -3.66 17.96
N TRP A 25 -2.25 -4.86 18.34
CA TRP A 25 -3.12 -6.04 18.41
C TRP A 25 -4.13 -5.97 19.55
N SER A 26 -5.40 -6.25 19.26
CA SER A 26 -6.44 -6.47 20.29
C SER A 26 -6.69 -7.95 20.58
N ALA A 27 -6.11 -8.86 19.79
CA ALA A 27 -6.24 -10.30 19.96
C ALA A 27 -5.43 -10.83 21.15
N SER A 28 -5.97 -11.82 21.87
CA SER A 28 -5.30 -12.44 23.02
C SER A 28 -4.03 -13.20 22.68
N HIS A 29 -3.91 -13.68 21.43
CA HIS A 29 -2.73 -14.41 20.93
C HIS A 29 -2.18 -13.77 19.63
N PRO A 30 -1.50 -12.61 19.71
CA PRO A 30 -1.05 -11.86 18.54
C PRO A 30 -0.16 -12.65 17.58
N GLY A 31 0.71 -13.53 18.10
CA GLY A 31 1.61 -14.34 17.29
C GLY A 31 0.88 -15.35 16.39
N GLU A 32 -0.14 -16.02 16.92
CA GLU A 32 -0.96 -16.96 16.15
C GLU A 32 -1.81 -16.24 15.11
N ARG A 33 -2.36 -15.07 15.46
CA ARG A 33 -3.13 -14.24 14.52
C ARG A 33 -2.26 -13.72 13.39
N SER A 34 -1.07 -13.20 13.71
CA SER A 34 -0.07 -12.77 12.74
C SER A 34 0.30 -13.90 11.77
N LEU A 35 0.55 -15.12 12.29
CA LEU A 35 0.82 -16.30 11.47
C LEU A 35 -0.37 -16.67 10.58
N GLY A 36 -1.60 -16.56 11.10
CA GLY A 36 -2.82 -16.76 10.33
C GLY A 36 -2.89 -15.81 9.13
N TYR A 37 -2.64 -14.52 9.35
CA TYR A 37 -2.67 -13.53 8.27
C TYR A 37 -1.54 -13.70 7.24
N CYS A 38 -0.35 -14.14 7.65
CA CYS A 38 0.69 -14.57 6.71
C CYS A 38 0.15 -15.67 5.77
N ARG A 39 -0.55 -16.68 6.30
CA ARG A 39 -1.12 -17.75 5.47
C ARG A 39 -2.19 -17.24 4.51
N GLU A 40 -3.02 -16.31 4.94
CA GLU A 40 -4.04 -15.71 4.07
C GLU A 40 -3.41 -14.91 2.92
N LEU A 41 -2.34 -14.16 3.18
CA LEU A 41 -1.55 -13.49 2.12
C LEU A 41 -0.92 -14.52 1.17
N GLU A 42 -0.36 -15.60 1.71
CA GLU A 42 0.26 -16.66 0.90
C GLU A 42 -0.74 -17.43 0.04
N ALA A 43 -2.01 -17.45 0.45
CA ALA A 43 -3.15 -17.97 -0.31
C ALA A 43 -3.73 -16.96 -1.32
N GLY A 44 -3.16 -15.75 -1.40
CA GLY A 44 -3.56 -14.71 -2.35
C GLY A 44 -4.72 -13.83 -1.88
N ARG A 45 -5.10 -13.86 -0.60
CA ARG A 45 -6.10 -12.92 -0.07
C ARG A 45 -5.53 -11.54 0.15
N ILE A 46 -6.36 -10.53 -0.02
CA ILE A 46 -6.04 -9.15 0.33
C ILE A 46 -6.41 -8.92 1.79
N LEU A 47 -5.49 -8.39 2.59
CA LEU A 47 -5.81 -7.93 3.95
C LEU A 47 -6.20 -6.46 3.90
N PHE A 48 -7.44 -6.16 4.27
CA PHE A 48 -8.03 -4.83 4.20
C PHE A 48 -8.12 -4.21 5.59
N PHE A 49 -7.55 -3.02 5.75
CA PHE A 49 -7.60 -2.24 6.98
C PHE A 49 -8.53 -1.04 6.76
N PRO A 50 -9.67 -0.97 7.48
CA PRO A 50 -10.59 0.18 7.37
C PRO A 50 -9.95 1.50 7.80
N GLU A 51 -9.03 1.43 8.75
CA GLU A 51 -8.29 2.57 9.29
C GLU A 51 -6.81 2.48 8.93
N VAL A 52 -6.18 3.64 8.72
CA VAL A 52 -4.76 3.72 8.38
C VAL A 52 -3.93 3.28 9.59
N PRO A 53 -3.06 2.26 9.47
CA PRO A 53 -2.33 1.71 10.61
C PRO A 53 -1.05 2.51 10.96
N PHE A 54 -1.05 3.82 10.69
CA PHE A 54 0.07 4.72 10.93
C PHE A 54 -0.42 6.18 11.01
N ASP A 55 0.42 7.05 11.58
CA ASP A 55 0.09 8.48 11.67
C ASP A 55 0.33 9.19 10.33
N LEU A 56 -0.68 9.88 9.85
CA LEU A 56 -0.58 10.78 8.71
C LEU A 56 -1.22 12.12 9.08
N PRO A 57 -0.41 13.08 9.56
CA PRO A 57 -0.89 14.38 9.99
C PRO A 57 -1.77 15.06 8.94
N ALA A 58 -2.80 15.78 9.41
CA ALA A 58 -3.77 16.42 8.52
C ALA A 58 -3.13 17.36 7.50
N ASP A 59 -2.12 18.12 7.91
CA ASP A 59 -1.41 19.05 7.04
C ASP A 59 -0.59 18.33 5.97
N ASP A 60 0.01 17.19 6.30
CA ASP A 60 0.79 16.37 5.36
C ASP A 60 -0.14 15.68 4.36
N ARG A 61 -1.29 15.19 4.81
CA ARG A 61 -2.36 14.70 3.93
C ARG A 61 -2.85 15.79 2.98
N ALA A 62 -3.14 16.98 3.49
CA ALA A 62 -3.59 18.11 2.67
C ALA A 62 -2.54 18.50 1.63
N PHE A 63 -1.25 18.50 2.01
CA PHE A 63 -0.15 18.74 1.10
C PHE A 63 -0.06 17.68 -0.01
N LEU A 64 -0.16 16.38 0.32
CA LEU A 64 -0.15 15.31 -0.68
C LEU A 64 -1.33 15.42 -1.66
N ILE A 65 -2.50 15.82 -1.18
CA ILE A 65 -3.69 16.03 -2.02
C ILE A 65 -3.47 17.23 -2.96
N SER A 66 -2.88 18.33 -2.48
CA SER A 66 -2.61 19.50 -3.33
C SER A 66 -1.60 19.21 -4.45
N GLN A 67 -0.69 18.27 -4.25
CA GLN A 67 0.22 17.80 -5.32
C GLN A 67 -0.51 17.09 -6.46
N LYS A 68 -1.72 16.51 -6.22
CA LYS A 68 -2.56 15.92 -7.26
C LYS A 68 -3.18 16.98 -8.18
N GLN A 69 -3.65 18.08 -7.58
CA GLN A 69 -4.47 19.09 -8.25
C GLN A 69 -3.67 20.04 -9.16
N THR A 70 -2.35 20.14 -8.96
CA THR A 70 -1.49 21.08 -9.71
C THR A 70 -1.02 20.56 -11.07
N GLY A 71 -1.44 19.35 -11.48
CA GLY A 71 -1.37 18.85 -12.86
C GLY A 71 0.02 18.67 -13.52
N SER A 72 1.13 19.21 -12.98
CA SER A 72 2.38 19.28 -13.76
C SER A 72 3.68 19.57 -12.98
N ARG A 73 3.78 19.37 -11.66
CA ARG A 73 5.04 19.63 -10.91
C ARG A 73 5.83 18.40 -10.47
N PHE A 74 5.35 17.20 -10.75
CA PHE A 74 6.09 15.98 -10.42
C PHE A 74 6.00 15.03 -11.62
N HIS A 75 7.09 14.31 -11.92
CA HIS A 75 7.02 13.27 -12.94
C HIS A 75 5.98 12.22 -12.56
N LYS A 76 5.49 11.48 -13.56
CA LYS A 76 4.36 10.54 -13.48
C LYS A 76 4.43 9.50 -12.34
N ASN A 77 5.58 9.30 -11.68
CA ASN A 77 5.75 8.49 -10.48
C ASN A 77 6.86 9.09 -9.60
N ILE A 78 6.56 9.36 -8.33
CA ILE A 78 7.57 9.72 -7.32
C ILE A 78 7.94 8.44 -6.56
N SER A 79 9.22 8.24 -6.30
CA SER A 79 9.72 7.10 -5.53
C SER A 79 10.70 7.54 -4.44
N TYR A 80 10.56 7.01 -3.24
CA TYR A 80 11.49 7.18 -2.14
C TYR A 80 12.22 5.87 -1.84
N ARG A 81 13.56 5.90 -1.88
CA ARG A 81 14.42 4.73 -1.66
C ARG A 81 15.02 4.79 -0.25
N PRO A 82 14.53 3.99 0.71
CA PRO A 82 14.93 4.09 2.11
C PRO A 82 16.42 3.79 2.33
N GLN A 83 17.02 2.86 1.56
CA GLN A 83 18.43 2.50 1.70
C GLN A 83 19.42 3.65 1.43
N HIS A 84 19.00 4.66 0.66
CA HIS A 84 19.84 5.79 0.28
C HIS A 84 19.25 7.14 0.70
N ASP A 85 18.14 7.12 1.45
CA ASP A 85 17.36 8.31 1.78
C ASP A 85 17.09 9.20 0.55
N LEU A 86 16.70 8.58 -0.56
CA LEU A 86 16.68 9.25 -1.88
C LEU A 86 15.27 9.34 -2.46
N LEU A 87 14.80 10.58 -2.65
CA LEU A 87 13.60 10.89 -3.43
C LEU A 87 13.95 11.03 -4.92
N ARG A 88 13.16 10.41 -5.79
CA ARG A 88 13.25 10.54 -7.26
C ARG A 88 11.90 10.86 -7.88
N GLY A 89 11.92 11.56 -9.01
CA GLY A 89 10.72 11.86 -9.81
C GLY A 89 9.99 13.13 -9.38
N ALA A 90 10.57 13.91 -8.46
CA ALA A 90 9.97 15.11 -7.91
C ALA A 90 10.67 16.36 -8.48
N SER A 91 9.91 17.38 -8.95
CA SER A 91 10.49 18.54 -9.67
C SER A 91 11.16 19.52 -8.71
N ALA A 92 12.33 20.02 -9.09
CA ALA A 92 13.13 20.95 -8.29
C ALA A 92 12.53 22.38 -8.18
N ASP A 93 11.35 22.63 -8.75
CA ASP A 93 10.79 23.99 -8.88
C ASP A 93 10.45 24.67 -7.54
N ASN A 94 10.25 23.88 -6.46
CA ASN A 94 10.09 24.40 -5.11
C ASN A 94 10.88 23.53 -4.09
N PRO A 95 12.04 24.00 -3.61
CA PRO A 95 12.85 23.27 -2.64
C PRO A 95 12.11 22.91 -1.34
N ALA A 96 11.22 23.79 -0.85
CA ALA A 96 10.47 23.54 0.38
C ALA A 96 9.45 22.41 0.22
N ASP A 97 8.77 22.35 -0.94
CA ASP A 97 7.85 21.24 -1.25
C ASP A 97 8.61 19.93 -1.43
N GLN A 98 9.81 19.98 -2.02
CA GLN A 98 10.68 18.81 -2.18
C GLN A 98 11.13 18.24 -0.84
N GLU A 99 11.64 19.09 0.05
CA GLU A 99 12.05 18.71 1.40
C GLU A 99 10.86 18.14 2.19
N ARG A 100 9.70 18.80 2.10
CA ARG A 100 8.48 18.33 2.75
C ARG A 100 8.04 16.96 2.23
N LEU A 101 8.04 16.76 0.92
CA LEU A 101 7.67 15.49 0.31
C LEU A 101 8.66 14.38 0.67
N HIS A 102 9.95 14.68 0.68
CA HIS A 102 11.00 13.76 1.09
C HIS A 102 10.78 13.31 2.54
N ARG A 103 10.54 14.25 3.47
CA ARG A 103 10.20 13.96 4.87
C ARG A 103 8.96 13.05 4.98
N ILE A 104 7.86 13.41 4.30
CA ILE A 104 6.61 12.63 4.35
C ILE A 104 6.83 11.21 3.84
N MET A 105 7.53 11.04 2.73
CA MET A 105 7.80 9.73 2.14
C MET A 105 8.74 8.88 2.99
N GLY A 106 9.75 9.50 3.60
CA GLY A 106 10.65 8.85 4.56
C GLY A 106 9.89 8.35 5.79
N GLU A 107 9.02 9.20 6.34
CA GLU A 107 8.20 8.87 7.50
C GLU A 107 7.17 7.78 7.18
N TYR A 108 6.51 7.85 6.02
CA TYR A 108 5.63 6.79 5.52
C TYR A 108 6.38 5.45 5.40
N SER A 109 7.56 5.44 4.78
CA SER A 109 8.37 4.22 4.61
C SER A 109 8.74 3.61 5.95
N ARG A 110 9.12 4.44 6.93
CA ARG A 110 9.46 4.01 8.29
C ARG A 110 8.25 3.42 9.01
N GLN A 111 7.13 4.13 9.00
CA GLN A 111 5.92 3.69 9.71
C GLN A 111 5.32 2.42 9.11
N ILE A 112 5.25 2.28 7.78
CA ILE A 112 4.78 1.05 7.14
C ILE A 112 5.71 -0.12 7.45
N THR A 113 7.02 0.10 7.48
CA THR A 113 7.96 -0.97 7.85
C THR A 113 7.73 -1.43 9.29
N ASN A 114 7.56 -0.49 10.23
CA ASN A 114 7.26 -0.81 11.63
C ASN A 114 5.92 -1.55 11.78
N PHE A 115 4.90 -1.09 11.07
CA PHE A 115 3.59 -1.74 11.03
C PHE A 115 3.71 -3.17 10.51
N ILE A 116 4.32 -3.39 9.34
CA ILE A 116 4.44 -4.70 8.72
C ILE A 116 5.28 -5.67 9.55
N THR A 117 6.40 -5.21 10.11
CA THR A 117 7.23 -6.05 10.99
C THR A 117 6.51 -6.46 12.28
N SER A 118 5.54 -5.67 12.74
CA SER A 118 4.73 -5.96 13.93
C SER A 118 3.49 -6.81 13.61
N PHE A 119 2.84 -6.53 12.49
CA PHE A 119 1.61 -7.20 12.06
C PHE A 119 1.89 -8.54 11.35
N LEU A 120 2.95 -8.64 10.57
CA LEU A 120 3.44 -9.87 9.93
C LEU A 120 4.74 -10.31 10.59
N ALA A 121 4.72 -10.46 11.92
CA ALA A 121 5.89 -10.80 12.72
C ALA A 121 6.69 -12.02 12.21
N PRO A 122 6.09 -13.09 11.65
CA PRO A 122 6.84 -14.19 11.03
C PRO A 122 7.73 -13.80 9.83
N TYR A 123 7.44 -12.68 9.18
CA TYR A 123 8.23 -12.10 8.09
C TYR A 123 9.30 -11.13 8.58
N ALA A 124 9.24 -10.67 9.84
CA ALA A 124 10.24 -9.77 10.39
C ALA A 124 11.66 -10.35 10.25
N GLY A 125 12.60 -9.50 9.83
CA GLY A 125 13.98 -9.90 9.53
C GLY A 125 14.19 -10.65 8.21
N LYS A 126 13.13 -10.96 7.46
CA LYS A 126 13.19 -11.62 6.13
C LYS A 126 12.72 -10.72 4.99
N LEU A 127 12.23 -9.53 5.31
CA LEU A 127 11.77 -8.54 4.34
C LEU A 127 12.98 -7.83 3.73
N ASP A 128 13.09 -7.90 2.41
CA ASP A 128 13.96 -7.00 1.64
C ASP A 128 13.14 -5.76 1.27
N LEU A 129 13.38 -4.65 2.00
CA LEU A 129 12.60 -3.43 1.85
C LEU A 129 12.96 -2.72 0.53
N ASP A 130 11.93 -2.51 -0.31
CA ASP A 130 12.04 -1.75 -1.55
C ASP A 130 11.66 -0.26 -1.35
N PHE A 131 11.37 0.46 -2.43
CA PHE A 131 10.98 1.87 -2.41
C PHE A 131 9.49 2.09 -2.11
N ALA A 132 9.19 3.22 -1.47
CA ALA A 132 7.83 3.75 -1.39
C ALA A 132 7.49 4.54 -2.66
N SER A 133 6.27 4.42 -3.18
CA SER A 133 5.82 5.14 -4.37
C SER A 133 4.65 6.05 -4.05
N PHE A 134 4.75 7.32 -4.48
CA PHE A 134 3.65 8.25 -4.47
C PHE A 134 3.20 8.55 -5.90
N ARG A 135 1.90 8.35 -6.14
CA ARG A 135 1.26 8.51 -7.45
C ARG A 135 0.17 9.58 -7.34
N PRO A 136 0.52 10.85 -7.61
CA PRO A 136 -0.43 11.95 -7.46
C PRO A 136 -1.49 11.98 -8.56
N LEU A 137 -1.23 11.33 -9.71
CA LEU A 137 -2.14 11.35 -10.87
C LEU A 137 -3.04 10.12 -10.89
N GLU A 138 -4.31 10.34 -11.23
CA GLU A 138 -5.26 9.27 -11.51
C GLU A 138 -4.81 8.44 -12.71
N GLU A 139 -4.93 7.10 -12.61
CA GLU A 139 -4.55 6.20 -13.69
C GLU A 139 -5.69 5.97 -14.71
N GLN A 140 -6.95 6.24 -14.33
CA GLN A 140 -8.12 6.09 -15.19
C GLN A 140 -8.05 7.07 -16.37
N GLY A 141 -8.25 6.55 -17.59
CA GLY A 141 -8.25 7.36 -18.82
C GLY A 141 -6.87 7.67 -19.42
N ARG A 142 -5.78 7.13 -18.87
CA ARG A 142 -4.44 7.32 -19.47
C ARG A 142 -4.25 6.40 -20.67
N ASP A 143 -3.86 6.99 -21.81
CA ASP A 143 -3.42 6.24 -22.98
C ASP A 143 -2.04 5.60 -22.71
N LEU A 144 -2.07 4.40 -22.13
CA LEU A 144 -0.89 3.59 -21.82
C LEU A 144 -0.89 2.33 -22.69
N PRO A 145 0.28 1.89 -23.18
CA PRO A 145 0.40 0.58 -23.84
C PRO A 145 -0.19 -0.53 -22.97
N ARG A 146 -0.86 -1.52 -23.59
CA ARG A 146 -1.58 -2.60 -22.89
C ARG A 146 -0.77 -3.31 -21.81
N HIS A 147 0.55 -3.45 -21.98
CA HIS A 147 1.44 -4.11 -21.01
C HIS A 147 1.94 -3.19 -19.86
N LYS A 148 1.53 -1.92 -19.85
CA LYS A 148 1.83 -0.91 -18.80
C LYS A 148 0.57 -0.38 -18.12
N ARG A 149 -0.57 -0.99 -18.43
CA ARG A 149 -1.90 -0.66 -17.93
C ARG A 149 -2.14 -1.45 -16.64
N ASN A 150 -2.29 -0.74 -15.52
CA ASN A 150 -2.56 -1.36 -14.22
C ASN A 150 -4.06 -1.58 -13.98
N ASP A 151 -4.91 -1.17 -14.92
CA ASP A 151 -6.36 -1.40 -14.91
C ASP A 151 -6.75 -2.79 -15.48
N LEU A 152 -5.77 -3.58 -15.90
CA LEU A 152 -5.91 -5.00 -16.22
C LEU A 152 -5.35 -5.85 -15.08
N LEU A 153 -5.96 -7.01 -14.81
CA LEU A 153 -5.44 -7.96 -13.83
C LEU A 153 -4.02 -8.38 -14.21
N HIS A 154 -3.06 -8.09 -13.34
CA HIS A 154 -1.67 -8.49 -13.51
C HIS A 154 -1.11 -8.98 -12.17
N VAL A 155 -0.23 -9.98 -12.26
CA VAL A 155 0.69 -10.27 -11.16
C VAL A 155 1.93 -9.41 -11.40
N ASP A 156 2.43 -8.79 -10.34
CA ASP A 156 3.63 -7.97 -10.46
C ASP A 156 4.84 -8.80 -10.87
N ALA A 157 5.34 -8.53 -12.08
CA ALA A 157 6.59 -9.04 -12.58
C ALA A 157 7.36 -7.88 -13.22
N PHE A 158 8.53 -7.56 -12.65
CA PHE A 158 9.37 -6.48 -13.14
C PHE A 158 10.55 -7.04 -13.94
N PRO A 159 10.61 -6.87 -15.27
CA PRO A 159 11.68 -7.43 -16.11
C PRO A 159 13.09 -6.96 -15.69
N THR A 160 13.18 -5.75 -15.15
CA THR A 160 14.45 -5.13 -14.73
C THR A 160 14.78 -5.39 -13.26
N ARG A 161 13.90 -6.07 -12.51
CA ARG A 161 14.07 -6.39 -11.08
C ARG A 161 13.58 -7.81 -10.79
N PRO A 162 14.31 -8.84 -11.26
CA PRO A 162 13.91 -10.23 -11.07
C PRO A 162 13.87 -10.57 -9.58
N THR A 163 12.76 -11.16 -9.12
CA THR A 163 12.60 -11.54 -7.71
C THR A 163 13.42 -12.76 -7.31
N ARG A 164 13.97 -13.51 -8.27
CA ARG A 164 14.78 -14.73 -8.07
C ARG A 164 14.10 -15.76 -7.14
N GLY A 165 12.78 -15.88 -7.22
CA GLY A 165 11.97 -16.75 -6.37
C GLY A 165 11.41 -16.07 -5.11
N GLY A 166 11.79 -14.83 -4.83
CA GLY A 166 11.17 -13.99 -3.80
C GLY A 166 9.73 -13.59 -4.12
N ARG A 167 8.94 -13.35 -3.08
CA ARG A 167 7.56 -12.86 -3.19
C ARG A 167 7.55 -11.33 -3.11
N ILE A 168 6.58 -10.71 -3.78
CA ILE A 168 6.35 -9.26 -3.70
C ILE A 168 5.18 -9.02 -2.75
N LEU A 169 5.44 -8.30 -1.65
CA LEU A 169 4.41 -7.77 -0.77
C LEU A 169 4.25 -6.28 -1.07
N ARG A 170 3.02 -5.84 -1.36
CA ARG A 170 2.70 -4.43 -1.54
C ARG A 170 1.68 -3.98 -0.49
N VAL A 171 1.92 -2.79 0.04
CA VAL A 171 0.96 -2.07 0.88
C VAL A 171 0.47 -0.86 0.09
N PHE A 172 -0.84 -0.74 -0.01
CA PHE A 172 -1.49 0.36 -0.70
C PHE A 172 -2.25 1.21 0.30
N ASN A 173 -2.16 2.53 0.16
CA ASN A 173 -2.99 3.47 0.89
C ASN A 173 -3.76 4.33 -0.10
N PHE A 174 -5.08 4.43 0.09
CA PHE A 174 -5.97 5.20 -0.77
C PHE A 174 -6.51 6.40 0.02
N HIS A 175 -6.26 7.60 -0.50
CA HIS A 175 -6.88 8.83 -0.02
C HIS A 175 -7.98 9.22 -1.02
N GLU A 176 -9.22 9.25 -0.52
CA GLU A 176 -10.51 9.41 -1.22
C GLU A 176 -10.99 8.17 -2.01
N LEU A 177 -12.07 7.56 -1.52
CA LEU A 177 -12.89 6.62 -2.25
C LEU A 177 -13.84 7.43 -3.17
N ALA A 178 -13.42 7.73 -4.38
CA ALA A 178 -14.35 7.40 -5.47
C ALA A 178 -14.41 5.86 -5.48
N PRO A 179 -15.59 5.22 -5.45
CA PRO A 179 -15.68 3.78 -5.25
C PRO A 179 -14.87 3.06 -6.33
N ARG A 180 -13.78 2.40 -5.91
CA ARG A 180 -12.86 1.64 -6.76
C ARG A 180 -13.15 0.14 -6.70
N PHE A 181 -14.41 -0.21 -6.84
CA PHE A 181 -14.79 -1.60 -7.10
C PHE A 181 -15.58 -1.63 -8.40
N ALA A 182 -15.17 -2.54 -9.27
CA ALA A 182 -15.70 -2.74 -10.60
C ALA A 182 -17.23 -2.63 -10.59
N SER A 183 -17.76 -1.72 -11.39
CA SER A 183 -19.10 -1.91 -11.92
C SER A 183 -19.04 -3.20 -12.74
N ASP A 184 -19.62 -4.27 -12.20
CA ASP A 184 -20.11 -5.37 -13.02
C ASP A 184 -21.00 -4.74 -14.10
N ALA A 185 -20.47 -4.68 -15.32
CA ALA A 185 -21.26 -4.41 -16.51
C ALA A 185 -21.76 -5.78 -16.99
N GLY A 186 -23.08 -5.96 -16.87
CA GLY A 186 -23.79 -7.19 -17.22
C GLY A 186 -23.95 -7.47 -18.70
#